data_AF-A0A415E733-F1
#
_entry.id   AF-A0A415E733-F1
#
_cell.length_a   1.000
_cell.length_b   1.000
_cell.length_c   1.000
_cell.angle_alpha   90.00
_cell.angle_beta   90.00
_cell.angle_gamma   90.00
#
_symmetry.space_group_name_H-M   'P 1'
#
loop_
_entity.id
_entity.type
_entity.pdbx_description
1 polymer ?
#
loop_
_entity_poly.entity_id
_entity_poly.type
_entity_poly.pdbx_seq_one_letter_code
_entity_poly.pdbx_strand_id
1 'polypeptide(L)'
;MSLQRLKKLCRDDDYYVRYFAIQSFCDVFTRIHGQTAEAKQILITFLQKLIIEEEAGLVRLAIYKGLFLCGDSDASAKIVSLLVDAMKKNDNRFISPALNILCEMTDILPNDLRKQVEFYMGEI
;
A
#
# COMPACT_ATOMS: atom_id res chain seq x y z
N MET A 1 -17.00 8.28 15.25
CA MET A 1 -17.99 7.76 14.27
C MET A 1 -17.42 7.61 12.86
N SER A 2 -16.48 8.47 12.41
CA SER A 2 -15.87 8.44 11.07
C SER A 2 -14.97 7.23 10.80
N LEU A 3 -14.08 6.85 11.73
CA LEU A 3 -13.13 5.75 11.51
C LEU A 3 -13.80 4.37 11.33
N GLN A 4 -14.90 4.11 12.03
CA GLN A 4 -15.69 2.89 11.86
C GLN A 4 -16.40 2.83 10.49
N ARG A 5 -16.80 3.99 9.94
CA ARG A 5 -17.35 4.05 8.58
C ARG A 5 -16.27 3.79 7.54
N LEU A 6 -15.10 4.42 7.68
CA LEU A 6 -13.92 4.13 6.84
C LEU A 6 -13.55 2.64 6.86
N LYS A 7 -13.52 2.02 8.05
CA LYS A 7 -13.24 0.59 8.19
C LYS A 7 -14.21 -0.29 7.41
N LYS A 8 -15.49 0.09 7.31
CA LYS A 8 -16.48 -0.64 6.50
C LYS A 8 -16.22 -0.48 5.01
N LEU A 9 -15.86 0.71 4.55
CA LEU A 9 -15.54 0.99 3.16
C LEU A 9 -14.29 0.24 2.65
N CYS A 10 -13.41 -0.22 3.55
CA CYS A 10 -12.31 -1.12 3.17
C CYS A 10 -12.79 -2.47 2.60
N ARG A 11 -14.09 -2.77 2.64
CA ARG A 11 -14.73 -3.97 2.08
C ARG A 11 -15.87 -3.65 1.11
N ASP A 12 -15.85 -2.45 0.55
CA ASP A 12 -16.81 -2.04 -0.47
C ASP A 12 -16.70 -2.92 -1.73
N ASP A 13 -17.76 -3.04 -2.51
CA ASP A 13 -17.74 -3.83 -3.75
C ASP A 13 -16.85 -3.18 -4.81
N ASP A 14 -16.77 -1.84 -4.81
CA ASP A 14 -15.91 -1.09 -5.72
C ASP A 14 -14.45 -1.03 -5.22
N TYR A 15 -13.53 -1.52 -6.05
CA TYR A 15 -12.11 -1.57 -5.70
C TYR A 15 -11.46 -0.18 -5.56
N TYR A 16 -11.94 0.85 -6.26
CA TYR A 16 -11.46 2.22 -6.05
C TYR A 16 -11.90 2.74 -4.69
N VAL A 17 -13.14 2.45 -4.27
CA VAL A 17 -13.62 2.81 -2.94
C VAL A 17 -12.76 2.12 -1.88
N ARG A 18 -12.50 0.81 -2.03
CA ARG A 18 -11.60 0.08 -1.12
C ARG A 18 -10.20 0.68 -1.08
N TYR A 19 -9.61 0.99 -2.24
CA TYR A 19 -8.28 1.60 -2.35
C TYR A 19 -8.17 2.89 -1.53
N PHE A 20 -9.07 3.85 -1.78
CA PHE A 20 -9.06 5.14 -1.08
C PHE A 20 -9.45 5.00 0.39
N ALA A 21 -10.36 4.08 0.72
CA ALA A 21 -10.76 3.81 2.09
C ALA A 21 -9.60 3.26 2.91
N ILE A 22 -8.80 2.34 2.37
CA ILE A 22 -7.64 1.77 3.06
C ILE A 22 -6.56 2.83 3.29
N GLN A 23 -6.22 3.64 2.28
CA GLN A 23 -5.26 4.74 2.47
C GLN A 23 -5.74 5.72 3.53
N SER A 24 -6.99 6.19 3.41
CA SER A 24 -7.60 7.11 4.36
C SER A 24 -7.70 6.52 5.77
N PHE A 25 -7.99 5.22 5.88
CA PHE A 25 -8.06 4.53 7.16
C PHE A 25 -6.69 4.50 7.82
N CYS A 26 -5.63 4.11 7.11
CA CYS A 26 -4.26 4.11 7.64
C CYS A 26 -3.85 5.50 8.13
N ASP A 27 -4.03 6.53 7.29
CA ASP A 27 -3.65 7.90 7.62
C ASP A 27 -4.39 8.43 8.85
N VAL A 28 -5.72 8.28 8.87
CA VAL A 28 -6.56 8.76 9.99
C VAL A 28 -6.28 7.95 11.25
N PHE A 29 -6.13 6.62 11.14
CA PHE A 29 -5.80 5.76 12.28
C PHE A 29 -4.48 6.18 12.92
N THR A 30 -3.42 6.34 12.12
CA THR A 30 -2.10 6.77 12.61
C THR A 30 -2.14 8.17 13.21
N ARG A 31 -2.94 9.10 12.66
CA ARG A 31 -3.10 10.44 13.25
C ARG A 31 -3.81 10.43 14.60
N ILE A 32 -4.78 9.54 14.79
CA ILE A 32 -5.55 9.43 16.05
C ILE A 32 -4.77 8.68 17.12
N HIS A 33 -4.16 7.56 16.75
CA HIS A 33 -3.54 6.62 17.69
C HIS A 33 -2.00 6.74 17.78
N GLY A 34 -1.40 7.57 16.93
CA GLY A 34 0.04 7.71 16.81
C GLY A 34 0.71 6.51 16.12
N GLN A 35 2.04 6.47 16.21
CA GLN A 35 2.89 5.41 15.67
C GLN A 35 3.44 4.47 16.75
N THR A 36 2.69 4.26 17.83
CA THR A 36 3.08 3.34 18.91
C THR A 36 3.15 1.89 18.40
N ALA A 37 3.94 1.04 19.06
CA ALA A 37 4.04 -0.38 18.70
C ALA A 37 2.67 -1.08 18.74
N GLU A 38 1.83 -0.76 19.73
CA GLU A 38 0.47 -1.28 19.85
C GLU A 38 -0.43 -0.84 18.68
N ALA A 39 -0.43 0.45 18.35
CA ALA A 39 -1.22 0.98 17.23
C ALA A 39 -0.80 0.35 15.90
N LYS A 40 0.52 0.23 15.66
CA LYS A 40 1.07 -0.45 14.49
C LYS A 40 0.61 -1.90 14.42
N GLN A 41 0.66 -2.63 15.53
CA GLN A 41 0.23 -4.03 15.56
C GLN A 41 -1.26 -4.20 15.24
N ILE A 42 -2.13 -3.32 15.76
CA ILE A 42 -3.57 -3.31 15.43
C ILE A 42 -3.77 -3.09 13.93
N LEU A 43 -3.05 -2.13 13.35
CA LEU A 43 -3.16 -1.81 11.94
C LEU A 43 -2.63 -2.95 11.06
N ILE A 44 -1.48 -3.54 11.41
CA ILE A 44 -0.93 -4.73 10.74
C ILE A 44 -1.95 -5.87 10.74
N THR A 45 -2.51 -6.22 11.89
CA THR A 45 -3.49 -7.31 11.98
C THR A 45 -4.75 -7.03 11.15
N PHE A 46 -5.17 -5.78 11.05
CA PHE A 46 -6.29 -5.40 10.19
C PHE A 46 -5.94 -5.56 8.70
N LEU A 47 -4.80 -5.04 8.27
CA LEU A 47 -4.33 -5.07 6.89
C LEU A 47 -4.02 -6.49 6.40
N GLN A 48 -3.40 -7.33 7.25
CA GLN A 48 -3.17 -8.74 6.95
C GLN A 48 -4.47 -9.54 6.79
N LYS A 49 -5.57 -9.14 7.43
CA LYS A 49 -6.88 -9.76 7.19
C LYS A 49 -7.47 -9.33 5.86
N LEU A 50 -7.31 -8.06 5.48
CA LEU A 50 -7.82 -7.56 4.21
C LEU A 50 -7.11 -8.20 3.01
N ILE A 51 -5.80 -8.40 3.08
CA ILE A 51 -5.02 -8.89 1.93
C ILE A 51 -5.35 -10.35 1.56
N ILE A 52 -5.87 -11.16 2.48
CA ILE A 52 -6.19 -12.58 2.25
C ILE A 52 -7.29 -12.74 1.19
N GLU A 53 -8.25 -11.81 1.17
CA GLU A 53 -9.44 -11.86 0.31
C GLU A 53 -9.33 -10.87 -0.88
N GLU A 54 -8.22 -10.15 -1.00
CA GLU A 54 -8.09 -9.05 -1.97
C GLU A 54 -7.34 -9.47 -3.23
N GLU A 55 -8.04 -9.42 -4.36
CA GLU A 55 -7.52 -9.74 -5.67
C GLU A 55 -7.13 -8.50 -6.48
N ALA A 56 -7.77 -7.35 -6.21
CA ALA A 56 -7.52 -6.13 -6.97
C ALA A 56 -6.15 -5.57 -6.60
N GLY A 57 -5.21 -5.64 -7.54
CA GLY A 57 -3.82 -5.25 -7.28
C GLY A 57 -3.69 -3.83 -6.72
N LEU A 58 -4.54 -2.88 -7.17
CA LEU A 58 -4.47 -1.48 -6.70
C LEU A 58 -4.79 -1.42 -5.20
N VAL A 59 -5.76 -2.20 -4.75
CA VAL A 59 -6.12 -2.31 -3.33
C VAL A 59 -5.01 -3.03 -2.56
N ARG A 60 -4.44 -4.11 -3.10
CA ARG A 60 -3.27 -4.79 -2.53
C ARG A 60 -2.09 -3.84 -2.34
N LEU A 61 -1.84 -2.96 -3.30
CA LEU A 61 -0.82 -1.92 -3.23
C LEU A 61 -1.05 -0.95 -2.07
N ALA A 62 -2.29 -0.48 -1.85
CA ALA A 62 -2.63 0.35 -0.68
C ALA A 62 -2.43 -0.40 0.64
N ILE A 63 -2.79 -1.69 0.69
CA ILE A 63 -2.58 -2.53 1.86
C ILE A 63 -1.08 -2.69 2.17
N TYR A 64 -0.27 -3.02 1.16
CA TYR A 64 1.18 -3.16 1.35
C TYR A 64 1.84 -1.84 1.73
N LYS A 65 1.40 -0.69 1.18
CA LYS A 65 1.86 0.63 1.67
C LYS A 65 1.60 0.79 3.17
N GLY A 66 0.38 0.47 3.62
CA GLY A 66 0.04 0.54 5.04
C GLY A 66 0.90 -0.37 5.92
N LEU A 67 1.15 -1.61 5.47
CA LEU A 67 2.02 -2.56 6.14
C LEU A 67 3.47 -2.06 6.22
N PHE A 68 3.99 -1.53 5.12
CA PHE A 68 5.32 -0.94 5.05
C PHE A 68 5.48 0.21 6.06
N LEU A 69 4.52 1.14 6.12
CA LEU A 69 4.53 2.25 7.09
C LEU A 69 4.44 1.78 8.54
N CYS A 70 3.91 0.58 8.79
CA CYS A 70 3.92 -0.06 10.10
C CYS A 70 5.23 -0.79 10.42
N GLY A 71 6.16 -0.89 9.47
CA GLY A 71 7.46 -1.57 9.64
C GLY A 71 7.49 -3.02 9.17
N ASP A 72 6.52 -3.46 8.37
CA ASP A 72 6.57 -4.78 7.72
C ASP A 72 7.66 -4.78 6.63
N SER A 73 8.74 -5.53 6.86
CA SER A 73 9.90 -5.59 5.97
C SER A 73 9.56 -6.18 4.59
N ASP A 74 8.62 -7.12 4.55
CA ASP A 74 8.30 -7.87 3.33
C ASP A 74 7.38 -7.08 2.40
N ALA A 75 6.66 -6.09 2.95
CA ALA A 75 5.74 -5.24 2.20
C ALA A 75 6.44 -4.48 1.04
N SER A 76 7.69 -4.05 1.24
CA SER A 76 8.48 -3.36 0.21
C SER A 76 8.68 -4.22 -1.05
N ALA A 77 9.05 -5.49 -0.88
CA ALA A 77 9.23 -6.43 -1.99
C ALA A 77 7.90 -6.71 -2.71
N LYS A 78 6.78 -6.76 -1.98
CA LYS A 78 5.45 -6.96 -2.57
C LYS A 78 5.01 -5.76 -3.42
N ILE A 79 5.30 -4.53 -2.99
CA ILE A 79 5.03 -3.31 -3.77
C ILE A 79 5.83 -3.33 -5.08
N VAL A 80 7.12 -3.64 -5.02
CA VAL A 80 7.97 -3.73 -6.22
C VAL A 80 7.48 -4.81 -7.18
N SER A 81 7.13 -6.00 -6.66
CA SER A 81 6.56 -7.08 -7.49
C SER A 81 5.29 -6.64 -8.22
N LEU A 82 4.40 -5.93 -7.53
CA LEU A 82 3.17 -5.41 -8.13
C LEU A 82 3.45 -4.36 -9.22
N LEU A 83 4.43 -3.47 -9.02
CA LEU A 83 4.86 -2.52 -10.05
C LEU A 83 5.41 -3.26 -11.28
N VAL A 84 6.32 -4.22 -11.08
CA VAL A 84 6.92 -5.03 -12.15
C VAL A 84 5.84 -5.72 -12.98
N ASP A 85 4.86 -6.32 -12.33
CA ASP A 85 3.75 -6.97 -13.02
C ASP A 85 2.87 -5.99 -13.79
N ALA A 86 2.62 -4.80 -13.23
CA ALA A 86 1.84 -3.76 -13.89
C ALA A 86 2.53 -3.20 -15.13
N MET A 87 3.85 -2.98 -15.09
CA MET A 87 4.63 -2.53 -16.24
C MET A 87 4.67 -3.58 -17.35
N LYS A 88 4.86 -4.87 -17.01
CA LYS A 88 4.78 -5.97 -17.98
C LYS A 88 3.44 -6.03 -18.69
N LYS A 89 2.35 -5.64 -18.01
CA LYS A 89 0.99 -5.59 -18.55
C LYS A 89 0.63 -4.25 -19.19
N ASN A 90 1.53 -3.26 -19.15
CA ASN A 90 1.30 -1.89 -19.59
C ASN A 90 0.05 -1.25 -18.94
N ASP A 91 -0.24 -1.57 -17.68
CA ASP A 91 -1.41 -1.04 -16.95
C ASP A 91 -1.09 0.33 -16.34
N ASN A 92 -1.16 1.37 -17.16
CA ASN A 92 -0.85 2.75 -16.76
C ASN A 92 -1.67 3.26 -15.57
N ARG A 93 -2.90 2.74 -15.37
CA ARG A 93 -3.76 3.09 -14.23
C ARG A 93 -3.19 2.60 -12.91
N PHE A 94 -2.35 1.57 -12.95
CA PHE A 94 -1.66 0.99 -11.82
C PHE A 94 -0.26 1.57 -11.64
N ILE A 95 0.46 1.75 -12.75
CA ILE A 95 1.87 2.19 -12.76
C ILE A 95 2.02 3.53 -12.02
N SER A 96 1.19 4.53 -12.35
CA SER A 96 1.31 5.85 -11.72
C SER A 96 1.10 5.82 -10.19
N PRO A 97 0.04 5.21 -9.64
CA PRO A 97 -0.10 5.04 -8.19
C PRO A 97 1.04 4.26 -7.54
N ALA A 98 1.53 3.20 -8.17
CA ALA A 98 2.63 2.40 -7.64
C ALA A 98 3.95 3.17 -7.60
N LEU A 99 4.26 3.94 -8.64
CA LEU A 99 5.42 4.82 -8.67
C LEU A 99 5.35 5.91 -7.60
N ASN A 100 4.20 6.57 -7.41
CA ASN A 100 4.04 7.56 -6.35
C ASN A 100 4.34 6.97 -4.97
N ILE A 101 3.86 5.76 -4.70
CA ILE A 101 4.15 5.06 -3.44
C ILE A 101 5.64 4.76 -3.31
N LEU A 102 6.30 4.33 -4.38
CA LEU A 102 7.75 4.11 -4.38
C LEU A 102 8.55 5.40 -4.21
N CYS A 103 8.09 6.53 -4.76
CA CYS A 103 8.65 7.86 -4.52
C CYS A 103 8.52 8.29 -3.05
N GLU A 104 7.41 7.96 -2.40
CA GLU A 104 7.26 8.21 -0.96
C GLU A 104 8.14 7.29 -0.10
N MET A 105 8.50 6.12 -0.63
CA MET A 105 9.29 5.11 0.06
C MET A 105 10.79 5.18 -0.27
N THR A 106 11.23 5.99 -1.22
CA THR A 106 12.55 5.84 -1.87
C THR A 106 13.71 6.05 -0.91
N ASP A 107 13.53 6.91 0.10
CA ASP A 107 14.51 7.16 1.16
C ASP A 107 14.70 5.96 2.10
N ILE A 108 13.75 5.02 2.09
CA ILE A 108 13.61 3.92 3.03
C ILE A 108 13.76 2.56 2.32
N LEU A 109 13.70 2.53 0.99
CA LEU A 109 13.91 1.32 0.19
C LEU A 109 15.36 0.81 0.31
N PRO A 110 15.54 -0.52 0.45
CA PRO A 110 16.82 -1.17 0.23
C PRO A 110 17.46 -0.76 -1.12
N ASN A 111 18.79 -0.61 -1.15
CA ASN A 111 19.52 -0.10 -2.32
C ASN A 111 19.30 -0.92 -3.61
N ASP A 112 19.11 -2.24 -3.47
CA ASP A 112 18.81 -3.16 -4.57
C ASP A 112 17.43 -2.90 -5.18
N LEU A 113 16.41 -2.68 -4.33
CA LEU A 113 15.07 -2.32 -4.77
C LEU A 113 15.03 -0.90 -5.35
N ARG A 114 15.77 0.04 -4.77
CA ARG A 114 15.91 1.41 -5.29
C ARG A 114 16.43 1.41 -6.73
N LYS A 115 17.50 0.65 -7.02
CA LYS A 115 18.07 0.54 -8.38
C LYS A 115 17.10 -0.07 -9.38
N GLN A 116 16.28 -1.04 -8.97
CA GLN A 116 15.24 -1.58 -9.85
C GLN A 116 14.20 -0.51 -10.20
N VAL A 117 13.73 0.24 -9.20
CA VAL A 117 12.78 1.34 -9.43
C VAL A 117 13.37 2.42 -10.34
N GLU A 118 14.61 2.84 -10.10
CA GLU A 118 15.31 3.84 -10.93
C GLU A 118 15.47 3.38 -12.39
N PHE A 119 15.83 2.11 -12.61
CA PHE A 119 15.89 1.51 -13.94
C PHE A 119 14.54 1.64 -14.66
N TYR A 120 13.46 1.24 -14.00
CA TYR A 120 12.13 1.29 -14.59
C TYR A 120 11.59 2.71 -14.78
N MET A 121 11.93 3.65 -13.89
CA MET A 121 11.57 5.06 -14.05
C MET A 121 12.27 5.73 -15.24
N GLY A 122 13.43 5.23 -15.67
CA GLY A 122 14.14 5.71 -16.85
C GLY A 122 13.63 5.14 -18.17
N GLU A 123 12.76 4.12 -18.14
CA GLU A 123 12.17 3.48 -19.32
C GLU A 123 10.74 3.95 -19.64
N ILE A 124 10.15 4.83 -18.82
CA ILE A 124 8.82 5.43 -19.00
C ILE A 124 8.96 6.84 -19.58
#